data_AF-A0AAN1WF02-F1
#
_entry.id   AF-A0AAN1WF02-F1
#
_cell.length_a   1.000
_cell.length_b   1.000
_cell.length_c   1.000
_cell.angle_alpha   90.00
_cell.angle_beta   90.00
_cell.angle_gamma   90.00
#
_symmetry.space_group_name_H-M   'P 1'
#
loop_
_entity.id
_entity.type
_entity.pdbx_description
1 polymer ?
#
loop_
_entity_poly.entity_id
_entity_poly.type
_entity_poly.pdbx_seq_one_letter_code
_entity_poly.pdbx_strand_id
1 'polypeptide(L)'
;MKLRNLVPSQHLVLACSAALLISGCVGDKTETSSSQSVSSSAAISSQASSSSEPQVASSSSSEGDIANYDHCLEGFKPHITNGFITDGPTEFDAGGGVKNATVHPTVYEYMYENGWQDAHVLWHNVRACGGFGETPRPDLPNACQDPLFQAEETTCSGHQDGLEFLAGHRLMLEQLKQLWPDHAEQFSGWDKFPSRNDYPEVLRPYFRDWNNSQLTSAEMGDNIDSYLNRFATEGELGTWLQCGGAPGSTGFNFNNLHIDLHSNGSPGMGVEHSVNNNNQNLDAYLFWKLHGWIDNVWENYRQAKGKTRDDEDYKAEMLRQCREMDHWREISVASRNPDGDTDNPGGDTDAPRESGFFHEVVRPAFEDNGCLQCHGDAQIMNDLQLGGNITSTEIVEQLLGNASLVNNWKYVVPGDLNASWLYLKAAGTSQNANVSCTSGVNCRNPMPYQEPVIQALRTWIVDRNAEKPQMTF
;
A
#
# COMPACT_ATOMS: atom_id res chain seq x y z
N MET A 1 -53.84 -5.61 14.53
CA MET A 1 -55.18 -5.95 13.99
C MET A 1 -55.46 -5.02 12.80
N LYS A 2 -55.91 -5.56 11.67
CA LYS A 2 -56.17 -4.98 10.34
C LYS A 2 -55.02 -4.93 9.33
N LEU A 3 -55.06 -5.97 8.48
CA LEU A 3 -54.55 -6.11 7.12
C LEU A 3 -55.02 -4.99 6.17
N ARG A 4 -54.16 -4.63 5.20
CA ARG A 4 -54.47 -4.32 3.77
C ARG A 4 -53.17 -4.58 2.99
N ASN A 5 -53.09 -5.69 2.24
CA ASN A 5 -53.54 -5.92 0.86
C ASN A 5 -52.39 -5.80 -0.14
N LEU A 6 -52.06 -6.98 -0.69
CA LEU A 6 -51.26 -7.28 -1.87
C LEU A 6 -51.71 -6.48 -3.11
N VAL A 7 -50.78 -6.24 -4.03
CA VAL A 7 -50.72 -6.81 -5.41
C VAL A 7 -49.40 -6.37 -6.07
N PRO A 8 -48.80 -7.20 -6.95
CA PRO A 8 -47.39 -7.21 -7.29
C PRO A 8 -47.09 -6.47 -8.60
N SER A 9 -45.83 -6.13 -8.84
CA SER A 9 -45.36 -5.85 -10.19
C SER A 9 -44.19 -6.77 -10.52
N GLN A 10 -44.45 -7.68 -11.45
CA GLN A 10 -43.46 -8.39 -12.25
C GLN A 10 -42.79 -7.40 -13.23
N HIS A 11 -41.77 -7.92 -13.94
CA HIS A 11 -40.94 -7.32 -15.00
C HIS A 11 -39.60 -6.81 -14.49
N LEU A 12 -38.46 -7.15 -15.07
CA LEU A 12 -38.11 -8.04 -16.18
C LEU A 12 -36.58 -8.17 -16.08
N VAL A 13 -36.08 -9.40 -16.10
CA VAL A 13 -34.64 -9.66 -16.27
C VAL A 13 -34.26 -9.20 -17.68
N LEU A 14 -33.37 -8.21 -17.80
CA LEU A 14 -32.63 -7.96 -19.04
C LEU A 14 -31.15 -7.84 -18.70
N ALA A 15 -30.49 -9.01 -18.68
CA ALA A 15 -29.05 -9.10 -18.84
C ALA A 15 -28.73 -8.81 -20.30
N CYS A 16 -27.97 -7.74 -20.58
CA CYS A 16 -27.36 -7.51 -21.88
C CYS A 16 -25.85 -7.67 -21.74
N SER A 17 -25.40 -8.90 -21.90
CA SER A 17 -24.02 -9.23 -22.23
C SER A 17 -23.75 -8.81 -23.67
N ALA A 18 -22.75 -7.97 -23.89
CA ALA A 18 -22.23 -7.69 -25.22
C ALA A 18 -20.78 -8.21 -25.32
N ALA A 19 -20.68 -9.47 -25.73
CA ALA A 19 -19.47 -10.00 -26.34
C ALA A 19 -19.53 -9.68 -27.84
N LEU A 20 -18.45 -9.13 -28.41
CA LEU A 20 -18.22 -9.16 -29.85
C LEU A 20 -16.77 -9.56 -30.15
N LEU A 21 -16.64 -10.76 -30.70
CA LEU A 21 -15.52 -11.24 -31.52
C LEU A 21 -15.73 -10.78 -32.97
N ILE A 22 -14.65 -10.58 -33.74
CA ILE A 22 -14.31 -11.32 -34.99
C ILE A 22 -13.27 -10.58 -35.87
N SER A 23 -12.25 -11.37 -36.27
CA SER A 23 -11.38 -11.38 -37.48
C SER A 23 -10.60 -10.14 -37.95
N GLY A 24 -9.27 -10.23 -37.88
CA GLY A 24 -8.42 -10.95 -38.86
C GLY A 24 -8.32 -10.38 -40.28
N CYS A 25 -7.10 -9.97 -40.69
CA CYS A 25 -6.52 -10.28 -42.01
C CYS A 25 -5.02 -9.93 -42.08
N VAL A 26 -4.34 -10.76 -42.86
CA VAL A 26 -2.90 -10.91 -43.14
C VAL A 26 -2.36 -9.79 -44.06
N GLY A 27 -1.08 -9.44 -43.93
CA GLY A 27 -0.36 -8.64 -44.91
C GLY A 27 1.13 -8.44 -44.61
N ASP A 28 1.96 -9.41 -45.03
CA ASP A 28 3.41 -9.30 -45.17
C ASP A 28 3.82 -8.19 -46.16
N LYS A 29 4.87 -7.41 -45.85
CA LYS A 29 6.09 -7.27 -46.68
C LYS A 29 7.07 -6.23 -46.12
N THR A 30 8.26 -6.74 -45.81
CA THR A 30 9.62 -6.24 -46.05
C THR A 30 9.79 -4.90 -46.77
N GLU A 31 10.61 -4.00 -46.21
CA GLU A 31 11.76 -3.45 -46.95
C GLU A 31 12.84 -2.84 -46.04
N THR A 32 14.07 -3.16 -46.42
CA THR A 32 15.36 -2.84 -45.81
C THR A 32 15.81 -1.44 -46.22
N SER A 33 16.36 -0.64 -45.30
CA SER A 33 17.30 0.43 -45.67
C SER A 33 18.25 0.77 -44.53
N SER A 34 19.52 0.66 -44.86
CA SER A 34 20.72 0.90 -44.06
C SER A 34 21.24 2.34 -44.21
N SER A 35 21.75 2.95 -43.14
CA SER A 35 22.88 3.92 -43.14
C SER A 35 23.24 4.24 -41.68
N GLN A 36 24.30 3.66 -41.12
CA GLN A 36 25.68 4.17 -41.03
C GLN A 36 25.87 5.55 -40.36
N SER A 37 26.26 5.46 -39.08
CA SER A 37 27.41 6.09 -38.40
C SER A 37 27.64 7.61 -38.49
N VAL A 38 27.66 8.27 -37.32
CA VAL A 38 28.76 9.18 -36.94
C VAL A 38 29.02 9.09 -35.43
N SER A 39 30.23 8.67 -35.07
CA SER A 39 30.80 8.74 -33.72
C SER A 39 31.19 10.18 -33.37
N SER A 40 31.07 10.58 -32.11
CA SER A 40 31.85 11.69 -31.55
C SER A 40 32.11 11.45 -30.06
N SER A 41 33.35 11.04 -29.79
CA SER A 41 33.96 10.90 -28.49
C SER A 41 34.29 12.28 -27.92
N ALA A 42 34.00 12.51 -26.64
CA ALA A 42 34.68 13.53 -25.86
C ALA A 42 35.06 12.93 -24.50
N ALA A 43 36.36 12.70 -24.35
CA ALA A 43 37.01 12.35 -23.10
C ALA A 43 37.09 13.58 -22.19
N ILE A 44 36.74 13.43 -20.92
CA ILE A 44 37.24 14.31 -19.87
C ILE A 44 37.78 13.45 -18.72
N SER A 45 39.01 13.83 -18.38
CA SER A 45 39.95 13.16 -17.50
C SER A 45 39.55 13.22 -16.03
N SER A 46 39.93 12.14 -15.34
CA SER A 46 40.03 11.93 -13.90
C SER A 46 40.68 13.08 -13.13
N GLN A 47 40.13 13.39 -11.95
CA GLN A 47 40.92 13.70 -10.75
C GLN A 47 40.14 13.30 -9.48
N ALA A 48 40.79 12.46 -8.68
CA ALA A 48 40.37 11.99 -7.37
C ALA A 48 40.60 13.08 -6.30
N SER A 49 39.75 13.13 -5.27
CA SER A 49 40.11 13.61 -3.93
C SER A 49 39.07 13.22 -2.88
N SER A 50 39.52 12.38 -1.95
CA SER A 50 39.18 12.28 -0.52
C SER A 50 37.71 12.26 -0.09
N SER A 51 37.27 11.05 0.23
CA SER A 51 36.15 10.72 1.11
C SER A 51 36.40 11.17 2.57
N SER A 52 35.47 11.94 3.10
CA SER A 52 35.27 12.10 4.55
C SER A 52 33.81 11.72 4.83
N GLU A 53 33.64 10.55 5.45
CA GLU A 53 32.36 9.98 5.88
C GLU A 53 31.67 10.91 6.89
N PRO A 54 30.36 11.18 6.76
CA PRO A 54 29.57 11.69 7.86
C PRO A 54 29.26 10.52 8.80
N GLN A 55 29.74 10.61 10.04
CA GLN A 55 29.30 9.74 11.13
C GLN A 55 27.80 9.94 11.36
N VAL A 56 27.00 8.93 10.99
CA VAL A 56 25.61 8.83 11.42
C VAL A 56 25.62 8.39 12.88
N ALA A 57 25.22 9.29 13.78
CA ALA A 57 25.02 8.98 15.18
C ALA A 57 23.86 8.01 15.32
N SER A 58 24.16 6.76 15.71
CA SER A 58 23.16 5.79 16.12
C SER A 58 22.62 6.20 17.50
N SER A 59 21.49 6.89 17.53
CA SER A 59 20.69 7.01 18.74
C SER A 59 19.93 5.70 18.94
N SER A 60 20.55 4.76 19.63
CA SER A 60 19.85 3.65 20.29
C SER A 60 18.96 4.23 21.38
N SER A 61 17.67 4.40 21.10
CA SER A 61 16.64 4.60 22.12
C SER A 61 15.97 3.26 22.39
N SER A 62 16.56 2.52 23.31
CA SER A 62 15.90 1.44 24.03
C SER A 62 14.85 2.04 24.99
N GLU A 63 13.71 1.36 25.08
CA GLU A 63 12.76 1.39 26.19
C GLU A 63 12.00 2.70 26.44
N GLY A 64 10.75 2.73 25.96
CA GLY A 64 9.70 3.66 26.38
C GLY A 64 8.35 3.21 25.84
N ASP A 65 7.58 2.53 26.70
CA ASP A 65 6.14 2.22 26.62
C ASP A 65 5.48 2.27 25.22
N ILE A 66 5.47 1.13 24.52
CA ILE A 66 4.68 0.93 23.29
C ILE A 66 3.16 0.89 23.60
N ALA A 67 2.76 0.77 24.87
CA ALA A 67 1.37 0.60 25.29
C ALA A 67 0.48 1.86 25.17
N ASN A 68 0.97 3.01 24.68
CA ASN A 68 0.17 4.24 24.53
C ASN A 68 0.46 5.04 23.25
N TYR A 69 0.98 4.41 22.19
CA TYR A 69 1.24 5.14 20.94
C TYR A 69 -0.04 5.32 20.11
N ASP A 70 -0.55 6.55 20.05
CA ASP A 70 -1.75 6.88 19.29
C ASP A 70 -1.39 7.52 17.95
N HIS A 71 -1.25 6.70 16.91
CA HIS A 71 -0.79 7.20 15.61
C HIS A 71 -1.76 8.19 14.94
N CYS A 72 -3.04 8.22 15.32
CA CYS A 72 -3.96 9.25 14.83
C CYS A 72 -3.68 10.64 15.40
N LEU A 73 -2.98 10.72 16.54
CA LEU A 73 -2.56 11.97 17.17
C LEU A 73 -1.08 12.27 16.94
N GLU A 74 -0.25 11.23 16.93
CA GLU A 74 1.22 11.33 16.89
C GLU A 74 1.81 11.10 15.49
N GLY A 75 1.01 10.59 14.55
CA GLY A 75 1.46 10.11 13.23
C GLY A 75 2.08 8.70 13.31
N PHE A 76 2.61 8.19 12.21
CA PHE A 76 3.45 6.99 12.21
C PHE A 76 4.93 7.33 12.39
N LYS A 77 5.67 6.46 13.06
CA LYS A 77 7.14 6.46 12.98
C LYS A 77 7.55 5.91 11.61
N PRO A 78 8.70 6.34 11.05
CA PRO A 78 9.23 5.75 9.84
C PRO A 78 9.38 4.23 9.99
N HIS A 79 8.85 3.50 9.02
CA HIS A 79 8.96 2.05 8.93
C HIS A 79 10.43 1.65 8.75
N ILE A 80 10.81 0.49 9.29
CA ILE A 80 12.22 0.03 9.29
C ILE A 80 12.79 -0.17 7.88
N THR A 81 11.92 -0.35 6.88
CA THR A 81 12.29 -0.50 5.47
C THR A 81 12.43 0.83 4.71
N ASN A 82 12.22 1.98 5.36
CA ASN A 82 12.33 3.30 4.74
C ASN A 82 13.68 3.55 4.04
N GLY A 83 14.79 3.01 4.53
CA GLY A 83 16.10 3.15 3.87
C GLY A 83 16.42 2.09 2.81
N PHE A 84 15.45 1.23 2.45
CA PHE A 84 15.72 -0.03 1.74
C PHE A 84 14.81 -0.28 0.53
N ILE A 85 13.75 0.50 0.34
CA ILE A 85 12.87 0.40 -0.84
C ILE A 85 13.36 1.35 -1.95
N THR A 86 12.72 1.27 -3.11
CA THR A 86 12.96 2.15 -4.25
C THR A 86 11.72 2.98 -4.60
N ASP A 87 11.96 4.18 -5.12
CA ASP A 87 10.89 5.02 -5.67
C ASP A 87 10.41 4.52 -7.04
N GLY A 88 9.17 4.89 -7.36
CA GLY A 88 8.56 4.64 -8.66
C GLY A 88 7.71 3.37 -8.75
N PRO A 89 7.28 3.02 -9.97
CA PRO A 89 6.44 1.86 -10.22
C PRO A 89 7.27 0.56 -10.28
N THR A 90 6.82 -0.48 -9.58
CA THR A 90 7.32 -1.86 -9.77
C THR A 90 6.44 -2.57 -10.80
N GLU A 91 7.05 -3.15 -11.84
CA GLU A 91 6.31 -3.96 -12.81
C GLU A 91 5.80 -5.26 -12.16
N PHE A 92 4.53 -5.58 -12.38
CA PHE A 92 3.91 -6.82 -11.93
C PHE A 92 3.33 -7.61 -13.11
N ASP A 93 3.51 -8.94 -13.09
CA ASP A 93 2.93 -9.84 -14.07
C ASP A 93 1.72 -10.58 -13.46
N ALA A 94 0.52 -10.17 -13.86
CA ALA A 94 -0.73 -10.76 -13.37
C ALA A 94 -1.07 -12.10 -14.05
N GLY A 95 -0.14 -12.66 -14.82
CA GLY A 95 -0.31 -13.90 -15.56
C GLY A 95 -1.00 -13.68 -16.92
N GLY A 96 -0.89 -14.68 -17.80
CA GLY A 96 -1.49 -14.63 -19.13
C GLY A 96 -0.94 -13.51 -20.04
N GLY A 97 0.22 -12.93 -19.70
CA GLY A 97 0.81 -11.80 -20.42
C GLY A 97 0.19 -10.44 -20.08
N VAL A 98 -0.64 -10.37 -19.03
CA VAL A 98 -1.18 -9.11 -18.51
C VAL A 98 -0.16 -8.50 -17.55
N LYS A 99 0.28 -7.29 -17.87
CA LYS A 99 1.22 -6.55 -17.04
C LYS A 99 0.52 -5.44 -16.27
N ASN A 100 1.08 -5.08 -15.12
CA ASN A 100 0.57 -4.04 -14.25
C ASN A 100 1.74 -3.28 -13.58
N ALA A 101 1.43 -2.22 -12.84
CA ALA A 101 2.42 -1.50 -12.04
C ALA A 101 1.92 -1.28 -10.61
N THR A 102 2.73 -1.67 -9.64
CA THR A 102 2.44 -1.57 -8.20
C THR A 102 3.34 -0.55 -7.52
N VAL A 103 3.00 -0.18 -6.30
CA VAL A 103 4.03 0.32 -5.37
C VAL A 103 5.05 -0.78 -5.06
N HIS A 104 6.12 -0.42 -4.37
CA HIS A 104 7.14 -1.38 -3.97
C HIS A 104 6.53 -2.54 -3.17
N PRO A 105 6.92 -3.82 -3.40
CA PRO A 105 6.31 -4.98 -2.74
C PRO A 105 6.18 -4.89 -1.23
N THR A 106 7.24 -4.45 -0.56
CA THR A 106 7.26 -4.19 0.88
C THR A 106 6.13 -3.26 1.36
N VAL A 107 5.72 -2.29 0.55
CA VAL A 107 4.67 -1.32 0.92
C VAL A 107 3.30 -1.98 0.84
N TYR A 108 2.96 -2.64 -0.27
CA TYR A 108 1.64 -3.26 -0.38
C TYR A 108 1.47 -4.48 0.52
N GLU A 109 2.56 -5.17 0.83
CA GLU A 109 2.56 -6.23 1.85
C GLU A 109 2.31 -5.67 3.24
N TYR A 110 3.03 -4.61 3.65
CA TYR A 110 2.74 -3.93 4.90
C TYR A 110 1.27 -3.54 5.00
N MET A 111 0.71 -2.95 3.94
CA MET A 111 -0.72 -2.59 3.87
C MET A 111 -1.61 -3.83 4.08
N TYR A 112 -1.28 -4.94 3.41
CA TYR A 112 -2.01 -6.20 3.56
C TYR A 112 -1.96 -6.72 4.98
N GLU A 113 -0.76 -6.85 5.57
CA GLU A 113 -0.55 -7.36 6.93
C GLU A 113 -1.24 -6.50 7.98
N ASN A 114 -1.36 -5.19 7.74
CA ASN A 114 -2.02 -4.24 8.62
C ASN A 114 -3.50 -4.01 8.30
N GLY A 115 -4.10 -4.78 7.39
CA GLY A 115 -5.54 -4.73 7.10
C GLY A 115 -6.01 -3.53 6.26
N TRP A 116 -5.11 -2.80 5.59
CA TRP A 116 -5.46 -1.54 4.90
C TRP A 116 -6.38 -1.74 3.70
N GLN A 117 -6.16 -2.77 2.88
CA GLN A 117 -7.01 -3.05 1.71
C GLN A 117 -8.43 -3.38 2.15
N ASP A 118 -8.58 -4.20 3.19
CA ASP A 118 -9.90 -4.56 3.70
C ASP A 118 -10.58 -3.37 4.38
N ALA A 119 -9.81 -2.55 5.11
CA ALA A 119 -10.31 -1.32 5.69
C ALA A 119 -10.81 -0.34 4.64
N HIS A 120 -10.08 -0.15 3.55
CA HIS A 120 -10.50 0.66 2.41
C HIS A 120 -11.81 0.15 1.78
N VAL A 121 -11.93 -1.16 1.58
CA VAL A 121 -13.17 -1.77 1.08
C VAL A 121 -14.34 -1.56 2.06
N LEU A 122 -14.12 -1.76 3.36
CA LEU A 122 -15.15 -1.57 4.39
C LEU A 122 -15.57 -0.10 4.53
N TRP A 123 -14.61 0.82 4.44
CA TRP A 123 -14.83 2.26 4.43
C TRP A 123 -15.70 2.69 3.23
N HIS A 124 -15.49 2.11 2.04
CA HIS A 124 -16.40 2.32 0.91
C HIS A 124 -17.77 1.65 1.12
N ASN A 125 -17.79 0.43 1.66
CA ASN A 125 -19.02 -0.34 1.85
C ASN A 125 -19.97 0.32 2.86
N VAL A 126 -19.47 0.90 3.95
CA VAL A 126 -20.33 1.58 4.95
C VAL A 126 -21.07 2.77 4.35
N ARG A 127 -20.45 3.46 3.37
CA ARG A 127 -21.07 4.57 2.62
C ARG A 127 -22.02 4.08 1.53
N ALA A 128 -21.89 2.83 1.09
CA ALA A 128 -22.82 2.20 0.16
C ALA A 128 -24.12 1.70 0.82
N CYS A 129 -24.20 1.70 2.16
CA CYS A 129 -25.33 1.14 2.90
C CYS A 129 -26.66 1.84 2.57
N GLY A 130 -27.53 1.15 1.82
CA GLY A 130 -28.84 1.68 1.40
C GLY A 130 -28.81 2.58 0.15
N GLY A 131 -27.67 2.67 -0.53
CA GLY A 131 -27.45 3.51 -1.71
C GLY A 131 -26.90 2.76 -2.93
N PHE A 132 -26.29 3.53 -3.83
CA PHE A 132 -25.44 3.01 -4.92
C PHE A 132 -24.02 2.86 -4.40
N GLY A 133 -23.39 1.70 -4.62
CA GLY A 133 -22.02 1.47 -4.20
C GLY A 133 -21.58 0.04 -4.46
N GLU A 134 -20.45 -0.33 -3.88
CA GLU A 134 -19.78 -1.58 -4.20
C GLU A 134 -20.51 -2.82 -3.69
N THR A 135 -20.23 -3.95 -4.34
CA THR A 135 -20.73 -5.24 -3.86
C THR A 135 -19.88 -5.66 -2.66
N PRO A 136 -20.49 -5.91 -1.49
CA PRO A 136 -19.76 -6.33 -0.31
C PRO A 136 -18.94 -7.59 -0.60
N ARG A 137 -17.66 -7.58 -0.18
CA ARG A 137 -16.83 -8.78 -0.16
C ARG A 137 -17.42 -9.79 0.85
N PRO A 138 -17.78 -11.02 0.43
CA PRO A 138 -18.45 -11.98 1.31
C PRO A 138 -17.56 -12.52 2.43
N ASP A 139 -16.25 -12.36 2.31
CA ASP A 139 -15.25 -12.74 3.28
C ASP A 139 -14.96 -11.65 4.32
N LEU A 140 -15.51 -10.44 4.15
CA LEU A 140 -15.38 -9.34 5.09
C LEU A 140 -16.66 -9.17 5.95
N PRO A 141 -16.54 -8.57 7.14
CA PRO A 141 -17.70 -8.22 7.96
C PRO A 141 -18.66 -7.30 7.20
N ASN A 142 -19.95 -7.38 7.54
CA ASN A 142 -20.94 -6.48 6.96
C ASN A 142 -20.84 -5.08 7.59
N ALA A 143 -20.17 -4.15 6.90
CA ALA A 143 -19.98 -2.77 7.34
C ALA A 143 -21.31 -2.06 7.67
N CYS A 144 -22.42 -2.41 7.00
CA CYS A 144 -23.74 -1.82 7.25
C CYS A 144 -24.38 -2.23 8.58
N GLN A 145 -23.78 -3.18 9.30
CA GLN A 145 -24.25 -3.65 10.60
C GLN A 145 -23.35 -3.19 11.74
N ASP A 146 -22.28 -2.46 11.44
CA ASP A 146 -21.41 -1.91 12.47
C ASP A 146 -22.11 -0.77 13.23
N PRO A 147 -22.07 -0.77 14.57
CA PRO A 147 -22.71 0.25 15.38
C PRO A 147 -21.82 1.45 15.69
N LEU A 148 -20.50 1.37 15.47
CA LEU A 148 -19.53 2.41 15.86
C LEU A 148 -19.30 3.41 14.74
N PHE A 149 -19.15 2.94 13.51
CA PHE A 149 -18.93 3.80 12.36
C PHE A 149 -20.02 3.53 11.31
N GLN A 150 -20.93 4.49 11.18
CA GLN A 150 -21.89 4.57 10.09
C GLN A 150 -21.64 5.85 9.32
N ALA A 151 -21.77 5.80 8.01
CA ALA A 151 -21.68 6.98 7.19
C ALA A 151 -22.79 7.97 7.55
N GLU A 152 -22.44 9.23 7.80
CA GLU A 152 -23.44 10.29 8.04
C GLU A 152 -24.30 10.50 6.80
N GLU A 153 -23.67 10.43 5.63
CA GLU A 153 -24.28 10.51 4.32
C GLU A 153 -23.75 9.37 3.45
N THR A 154 -24.65 8.71 2.70
CA THR A 154 -24.24 7.67 1.74
C THR A 154 -23.50 8.23 0.54
N THR A 155 -22.79 7.39 -0.21
CA THR A 155 -22.04 7.76 -1.41
C THR A 155 -22.86 8.66 -2.35
N CYS A 156 -22.28 9.81 -2.72
CA CYS A 156 -22.84 10.84 -3.59
C CYS A 156 -24.12 11.53 -3.08
N SER A 157 -24.54 11.30 -1.83
CA SER A 157 -25.82 11.82 -1.33
C SER A 157 -25.75 13.24 -0.77
N GLY A 158 -24.59 13.68 -0.30
CA GLY A 158 -24.41 15.04 0.22
C GLY A 158 -22.95 15.46 0.35
N HIS A 159 -22.74 16.59 1.02
CA HIS A 159 -21.44 17.24 1.14
C HIS A 159 -20.55 16.60 2.21
N GLN A 160 -21.13 15.96 3.22
CA GLN A 160 -20.35 15.27 4.24
C GLN A 160 -19.63 14.07 3.62
N ASP A 161 -20.32 13.26 2.80
CA ASP A 161 -19.68 12.15 2.05
C ASP A 161 -18.50 12.65 1.18
N GLY A 162 -18.67 13.79 0.50
CA GLY A 162 -17.60 14.38 -0.29
C GLY A 162 -16.40 14.83 0.56
N LEU A 163 -16.63 15.36 1.76
CA LEU A 163 -15.55 15.75 2.67
C LEU A 163 -14.84 14.50 3.22
N GLU A 164 -15.59 13.48 3.59
CA GLU A 164 -15.06 12.18 4.03
C GLU A 164 -14.21 11.52 2.96
N PHE A 165 -14.66 11.55 1.70
CA PHE A 165 -13.89 11.11 0.55
C PHE A 165 -12.54 11.82 0.46
N LEU A 166 -12.52 13.14 0.56
CA LEU A 166 -11.27 13.89 0.51
C LEU A 166 -10.36 13.59 1.71
N ALA A 167 -10.91 13.59 2.93
CA ALA A 167 -10.16 13.40 4.16
C ALA A 167 -9.62 11.97 4.31
N GLY A 168 -10.43 10.96 3.99
CA GLY A 168 -10.04 9.55 4.07
C GLY A 168 -8.88 9.21 3.13
N HIS A 169 -8.92 9.70 1.88
CA HIS A 169 -7.84 9.47 0.93
C HIS A 169 -6.57 10.27 1.27
N ARG A 170 -6.71 11.53 1.73
CA ARG A 170 -5.56 12.31 2.24
C ARG A 170 -4.89 11.60 3.42
N LEU A 171 -5.68 11.08 4.36
CA LEU A 171 -5.16 10.36 5.51
C LEU A 171 -4.26 9.21 5.08
N MET A 172 -4.71 8.36 4.15
CA MET A 172 -3.92 7.23 3.66
C MET A 172 -2.61 7.69 3.03
N LEU A 173 -2.64 8.74 2.20
CA LEU A 173 -1.45 9.33 1.59
C LEU A 173 -0.47 9.84 2.66
N GLU A 174 -0.95 10.55 3.67
CA GLU A 174 -0.12 11.10 4.74
C GLU A 174 0.50 10.02 5.61
N GLN A 175 -0.25 8.98 5.96
CA GLN A 175 0.26 7.85 6.74
C GLN A 175 1.38 7.10 6.01
N LEU A 176 1.25 6.85 4.70
CA LEU A 176 2.33 6.24 3.92
C LEU A 176 3.56 7.14 3.80
N LYS A 177 3.38 8.46 3.66
CA LYS A 177 4.50 9.42 3.70
C LYS A 177 5.20 9.47 5.05
N GLN A 178 4.50 9.19 6.15
CA GLN A 178 5.09 9.11 7.49
C GLN A 178 5.84 7.79 7.70
N LEU A 179 5.32 6.68 7.16
CA LEU A 179 5.96 5.37 7.20
C LEU A 179 7.21 5.31 6.29
N TRP A 180 7.17 5.93 5.12
CA TRP A 180 8.32 5.96 4.19
C TRP A 180 8.67 7.39 3.75
N PRO A 181 9.18 8.24 4.66
CA PRO A 181 9.47 9.64 4.36
C PRO A 181 10.54 9.85 3.29
N ASP A 182 11.51 8.95 3.16
CA ASP A 182 12.54 9.03 2.11
C ASP A 182 11.96 8.70 0.72
N HIS A 183 10.76 8.12 0.69
CA HIS A 183 10.04 7.68 -0.51
C HIS A 183 8.66 8.35 -0.65
N ALA A 184 8.48 9.52 -0.03
CA ALA A 184 7.22 10.26 -0.04
C ALA A 184 6.75 10.64 -1.47
N GLU A 185 7.66 10.66 -2.46
CA GLU A 185 7.33 10.87 -3.88
C GLU A 185 6.42 9.77 -4.41
N GLN A 186 6.60 8.52 -4.00
CA GLN A 186 5.78 7.39 -4.45
C GLN A 186 4.29 7.61 -4.13
N PHE A 187 4.01 8.30 -3.03
CA PHE A 187 2.67 8.66 -2.55
C PHE A 187 2.30 10.12 -2.84
N SER A 188 3.07 10.81 -3.68
CA SER A 188 2.74 12.14 -4.18
C SER A 188 2.07 12.00 -5.54
N GLY A 189 0.98 12.76 -5.71
CA GLY A 189 0.19 12.70 -6.94
C GLY A 189 0.77 13.48 -8.10
N TRP A 190 0.08 13.41 -9.23
CA TRP A 190 0.39 14.30 -10.34
C TRP A 190 0.04 15.75 -10.00
N ASP A 191 0.89 16.69 -10.44
CA ASP A 191 0.65 18.12 -10.28
C ASP A 191 -0.49 18.63 -11.17
N LYS A 192 -0.78 17.90 -12.25
CA LYS A 192 -1.81 18.19 -13.25
C LYS A 192 -2.52 16.90 -13.64
N PHE A 193 -3.71 17.03 -14.21
CA PHE A 193 -4.46 15.89 -14.70
C PHE A 193 -3.61 15.10 -15.72
N PRO A 194 -3.53 13.77 -15.60
CA PRO A 194 -2.47 13.02 -16.26
C PRO A 194 -2.69 12.91 -17.76
N SER A 195 -1.60 12.92 -18.51
CA SER A 195 -1.53 12.51 -19.91
C SER A 195 -0.98 11.09 -20.03
N ARG A 196 -1.00 10.52 -21.24
CA ARG A 196 -0.43 9.17 -21.51
C ARG A 196 1.01 9.02 -21.02
N ASN A 197 1.82 10.08 -21.05
CA ASN A 197 3.24 9.99 -20.73
C ASN A 197 3.50 9.90 -19.23
N ASP A 198 2.55 10.34 -18.40
CA ASP A 198 2.62 10.31 -16.94
C ASP A 198 2.36 8.89 -16.37
N TYR A 199 1.80 8.00 -17.20
CA TYR A 199 1.61 6.59 -16.86
C TYR A 199 2.92 5.81 -17.03
N PRO A 200 3.21 4.85 -16.13
CA PRO A 200 4.30 3.88 -16.30
C PRO A 200 4.24 3.22 -17.68
N GLU A 201 5.40 2.96 -18.30
CA GLU A 201 5.47 2.45 -19.67
C GLU A 201 4.63 1.18 -19.87
N VAL A 202 4.66 0.30 -18.87
CA VAL A 202 3.90 -0.95 -18.84
C VAL A 202 2.37 -0.76 -18.85
N LEU A 203 1.88 0.39 -18.39
CA LEU A 203 0.45 0.71 -18.35
C LEU A 203 -0.05 1.53 -19.54
N ARG A 204 0.86 2.13 -20.33
CA ARG A 204 0.50 2.94 -21.51
C ARG A 204 -0.34 2.19 -22.55
N PRO A 205 -0.22 0.87 -22.78
CA PRO A 205 -1.12 0.14 -23.68
C PRO A 205 -2.59 0.14 -23.24
N TYR A 206 -2.85 0.23 -21.93
CA TYR A 206 -4.19 0.29 -21.35
C TYR A 206 -4.75 1.71 -21.33
N PHE A 207 -3.92 2.73 -21.49
CA PHE A 207 -4.35 4.12 -21.54
C PHE A 207 -5.26 4.40 -22.75
N ARG A 208 -6.34 5.12 -22.50
CA ARG A 208 -7.29 5.66 -23.47
C ARG A 208 -7.29 7.18 -23.37
N ASP A 209 -7.28 7.84 -24.52
CA ASP A 209 -7.23 9.29 -24.57
C ASP A 209 -8.51 9.87 -23.97
N TRP A 210 -8.35 10.89 -23.12
CA TRP A 210 -9.45 11.57 -22.46
C TRP A 210 -10.35 12.27 -23.46
N ASN A 211 -11.65 12.21 -23.23
CA ASN A 211 -12.61 12.96 -24.04
C ASN A 211 -12.67 14.44 -23.61
N ASN A 212 -13.24 15.30 -24.44
CA ASN A 212 -13.31 16.75 -24.18
C ASN A 212 -14.02 17.10 -22.86
N SER A 213 -15.00 16.30 -22.46
CA SER A 213 -15.80 16.54 -21.25
C SER A 213 -14.98 16.24 -19.98
N GLN A 214 -14.17 15.18 -20.02
CA GLN A 214 -13.17 14.87 -19.00
C GLN A 214 -12.09 15.94 -18.94
N LEU A 215 -11.51 16.34 -20.08
CA LEU A 215 -10.48 17.37 -20.14
C LEU A 215 -10.97 18.73 -19.60
N THR A 216 -12.22 19.10 -19.89
CA THR A 216 -12.81 20.34 -19.36
C THR A 216 -12.99 20.28 -17.83
N SER A 217 -13.39 19.12 -17.31
CA SER A 217 -13.56 18.92 -15.87
C SER A 217 -12.21 18.87 -15.15
N ALA A 218 -11.22 18.22 -15.76
CA ALA A 218 -9.83 18.19 -15.31
C ALA A 218 -9.19 19.58 -15.26
N GLU A 219 -9.38 20.41 -16.29
CA GLU A 219 -8.89 21.79 -16.33
C GLU A 219 -9.42 22.63 -15.16
N MET A 220 -10.66 22.37 -14.73
CA MET A 220 -11.24 23.00 -13.55
C MET A 220 -10.54 22.57 -12.26
N GLY A 221 -10.22 21.28 -12.11
CA GLY A 221 -9.44 20.78 -10.97
C GLY A 221 -8.03 21.37 -10.95
N ASP A 222 -7.35 21.36 -12.09
CA ASP A 222 -5.99 21.88 -12.25
C ASP A 222 -5.85 23.39 -12.00
N ASN A 223 -6.97 24.14 -12.07
CA ASN A 223 -7.03 25.60 -11.86
C ASN A 223 -8.15 25.97 -10.88
N ILE A 224 -8.34 25.15 -9.84
CA ILE A 224 -9.47 25.24 -8.90
C ILE A 224 -9.59 26.60 -8.19
N ASP A 225 -8.48 27.33 -8.05
CA ASP A 225 -8.39 28.70 -7.54
C ASP A 225 -9.20 29.72 -8.38
N SER A 226 -9.42 29.42 -9.66
CA SER A 226 -10.28 30.20 -10.56
C SER A 226 -11.77 29.81 -10.49
N TYR A 227 -12.10 28.73 -9.79
CA TYR A 227 -13.45 28.15 -9.72
C TYR A 227 -14.01 28.05 -8.28
N LEU A 228 -13.44 28.79 -7.33
CA LEU A 228 -13.84 28.78 -5.92
C LEU A 228 -15.31 29.09 -5.66
N ASN A 229 -15.98 29.81 -6.56
CA ASN A 229 -17.40 30.15 -6.46
C ASN A 229 -18.34 29.01 -6.85
N ARG A 230 -17.81 27.93 -7.43
CA ARG A 230 -18.58 26.76 -7.85
C ARG A 230 -18.86 25.79 -6.71
N PHE A 231 -18.03 25.83 -5.67
CA PHE A 231 -18.14 24.97 -4.49
C PHE A 231 -18.19 25.85 -3.25
N ALA A 232 -19.31 25.81 -2.53
CA ALA A 232 -19.51 26.54 -1.28
C ALA A 232 -18.71 25.91 -0.13
N THR A 233 -18.60 24.58 -0.12
CA THR A 233 -17.85 23.82 0.89
C THR A 233 -16.86 22.87 0.23
N GLU A 234 -15.90 22.40 1.02
CA GLU A 234 -14.95 21.35 0.62
C GLU A 234 -15.68 20.03 0.31
N GLY A 235 -16.75 19.78 1.03
CA GLY A 235 -17.64 18.66 0.76
C GLY A 235 -18.25 18.69 -0.63
N GLU A 236 -18.72 19.86 -1.10
CA GLU A 236 -19.25 19.98 -2.47
C GLU A 236 -18.17 19.75 -3.54
N LEU A 237 -16.92 20.17 -3.28
CA LEU A 237 -15.78 19.87 -4.14
C LEU A 237 -15.51 18.36 -4.19
N GLY A 238 -15.50 17.71 -3.02
CA GLY A 238 -15.28 16.27 -2.89
C GLY A 238 -16.35 15.45 -3.62
N THR A 239 -17.63 15.79 -3.44
CA THR A 239 -18.73 15.14 -4.17
C THR A 239 -18.58 15.31 -5.69
N TRP A 240 -18.14 16.49 -6.16
CA TRP A 240 -17.89 16.70 -7.58
C TRP A 240 -16.75 15.83 -8.12
N LEU A 241 -15.64 15.72 -7.38
CA LEU A 241 -14.50 14.85 -7.75
C LEU A 241 -14.89 13.37 -7.75
N GLN A 242 -15.59 12.92 -6.70
CA GLN A 242 -15.98 11.52 -6.48
C GLN A 242 -17.13 11.05 -7.37
N CYS A 243 -18.05 11.95 -7.75
CA CYS A 243 -19.34 11.58 -8.36
C CYS A 243 -19.67 12.30 -9.68
N GLY A 244 -18.89 13.32 -10.06
CA GLY A 244 -19.10 14.11 -11.28
C GLY A 244 -20.30 15.08 -11.23
N GLY A 245 -20.90 15.30 -10.05
CA GLY A 245 -22.12 16.11 -9.88
C GLY A 245 -22.11 17.01 -8.65
N ALA A 246 -23.16 17.83 -8.51
CA ALA A 246 -23.40 18.60 -7.28
C ALA A 246 -23.97 17.68 -6.18
N PRO A 247 -23.81 18.04 -4.88
CA PRO A 247 -24.42 17.30 -3.78
C PRO A 247 -25.91 16.99 -4.01
N GLY A 248 -26.32 15.75 -3.77
CA GLY A 248 -27.69 15.29 -3.97
C GLY A 248 -28.06 14.93 -5.41
N SER A 249 -27.13 14.98 -6.37
CA SER A 249 -27.33 14.34 -7.67
C SER A 249 -27.38 12.82 -7.51
N THR A 250 -28.45 12.17 -7.96
CA THR A 250 -28.59 10.71 -7.79
C THR A 250 -27.61 9.96 -8.70
N GLY A 251 -26.65 9.26 -8.08
CA GLY A 251 -25.71 8.36 -8.77
C GLY A 251 -24.52 9.06 -9.42
N PHE A 252 -23.68 8.26 -10.09
CA PHE A 252 -22.52 8.76 -10.82
C PHE A 252 -22.95 9.49 -12.09
N ASN A 253 -22.57 10.76 -12.21
CA ASN A 253 -22.84 11.55 -13.41
C ASN A 253 -21.72 11.38 -14.43
N PHE A 254 -22.00 11.81 -15.67
CA PHE A 254 -20.97 11.95 -16.70
C PHE A 254 -19.83 12.86 -16.20
N ASN A 255 -18.56 12.45 -16.40
CA ASN A 255 -17.33 13.08 -15.89
C ASN A 255 -17.02 12.85 -14.41
N ASN A 256 -17.28 11.66 -13.89
CA ASN A 256 -16.75 11.24 -12.61
C ASN A 256 -15.22 11.06 -12.72
N LEU A 257 -14.46 12.10 -12.37
CA LEU A 257 -13.01 12.09 -12.50
C LEU A 257 -12.36 10.99 -11.65
N HIS A 258 -12.88 10.70 -10.46
CA HIS A 258 -12.40 9.61 -9.63
C HIS A 258 -12.52 8.24 -10.33
N ILE A 259 -13.73 7.86 -10.79
CA ILE A 259 -13.94 6.58 -11.49
C ILE A 259 -13.19 6.54 -12.83
N ASP A 260 -13.14 7.65 -13.55
CA ASP A 260 -12.43 7.78 -14.82
C ASP A 260 -10.91 7.54 -14.64
N LEU A 261 -10.33 8.09 -13.57
CA LEU A 261 -8.93 7.87 -13.21
C LEU A 261 -8.65 6.42 -12.79
N HIS A 262 -9.54 5.80 -12.00
CA HIS A 262 -9.42 4.38 -11.66
C HIS A 262 -9.54 3.46 -12.88
N SER A 263 -10.31 3.86 -13.89
CA SER A 263 -10.53 3.03 -15.08
C SER A 263 -9.44 3.17 -16.14
N ASN A 264 -8.77 4.33 -16.23
CA ASN A 264 -7.79 4.58 -17.30
C ASN A 264 -6.41 4.03 -16.96
N GLY A 265 -5.74 3.43 -17.95
CA GLY A 265 -4.45 2.76 -17.74
C GLY A 265 -4.55 1.48 -16.89
N SER A 266 -5.77 0.97 -16.67
CA SER A 266 -6.02 -0.27 -15.94
C SER A 266 -6.19 -1.47 -16.88
N PRO A 267 -5.60 -2.65 -16.55
CA PRO A 267 -5.86 -3.90 -17.25
C PRO A 267 -7.25 -4.50 -16.95
N GLY A 268 -8.05 -3.91 -16.06
CA GLY A 268 -9.43 -4.32 -15.74
C GLY A 268 -9.68 -4.61 -14.25
N MET A 269 -10.95 -4.74 -13.86
CA MET A 269 -11.37 -4.88 -12.44
C MET A 269 -11.06 -6.25 -11.81
N GLY A 270 -10.90 -7.30 -12.62
CA GLY A 270 -10.61 -8.66 -12.12
C GLY A 270 -9.11 -8.99 -12.09
N VAL A 271 -8.26 -8.01 -12.39
CA VAL A 271 -6.81 -8.21 -12.47
C VAL A 271 -6.18 -7.86 -11.12
N GLU A 272 -5.29 -8.73 -10.65
CA GLU A 272 -4.54 -8.54 -9.41
C GLU A 272 -3.73 -7.24 -9.43
N HIS A 273 -3.73 -6.54 -8.29
CA HIS A 273 -3.13 -5.22 -8.08
C HIS A 273 -3.56 -4.12 -9.07
N SER A 274 -4.66 -4.33 -9.79
CA SER A 274 -5.18 -3.34 -10.74
C SER A 274 -5.77 -2.16 -9.99
N VAL A 275 -5.49 -0.94 -10.46
CA VAL A 275 -6.10 0.27 -9.88
C VAL A 275 -7.64 0.26 -9.97
N ASN A 276 -8.23 -0.51 -10.89
CA ASN A 276 -9.68 -0.67 -11.02
C ASN A 276 -10.23 -1.90 -10.26
N ASN A 277 -9.40 -2.61 -9.51
CA ASN A 277 -9.81 -3.72 -8.66
C ASN A 277 -9.95 -3.23 -7.22
N ASN A 278 -11.14 -2.85 -6.78
CA ASN A 278 -11.29 -2.20 -5.47
C ASN A 278 -10.83 -3.06 -4.27
N ASN A 279 -10.75 -4.39 -4.46
CA ASN A 279 -10.28 -5.28 -3.40
C ASN A 279 -8.77 -5.21 -3.17
N GLN A 280 -8.01 -4.67 -4.13
CA GLN A 280 -6.54 -4.68 -4.15
C GLN A 280 -5.96 -3.41 -4.82
N ASN A 281 -6.74 -2.35 -4.99
CA ASN A 281 -6.32 -1.18 -5.74
C ASN A 281 -5.26 -0.35 -5.01
N LEU A 282 -5.17 -0.44 -3.68
CA LEU A 282 -4.09 0.18 -2.89
C LEU A 282 -2.71 -0.30 -3.33
N ASP A 283 -2.60 -1.50 -3.88
CA ASP A 283 -1.32 -2.05 -4.32
C ASP A 283 -0.84 -1.35 -5.60
N ALA A 284 -1.77 -0.78 -6.38
CA ALA A 284 -1.49 -0.18 -7.67
C ALA A 284 -0.74 1.15 -7.52
N TYR A 285 0.33 1.33 -8.29
CA TYR A 285 1.06 2.60 -8.33
C TYR A 285 0.14 3.77 -8.70
N LEU A 286 -0.77 3.54 -9.66
CA LEU A 286 -1.70 4.57 -10.13
C LEU A 286 -2.70 5.04 -9.06
N PHE A 287 -3.06 4.19 -8.08
CA PHE A 287 -3.97 4.59 -7.01
C PHE A 287 -3.43 5.80 -6.24
N TRP A 288 -2.15 5.75 -5.88
CA TRP A 288 -1.51 6.83 -5.14
C TRP A 288 -1.31 8.08 -6.00
N LYS A 289 -1.00 7.90 -7.29
CA LYS A 289 -0.82 9.02 -8.20
C LYS A 289 -2.12 9.77 -8.50
N LEU A 290 -3.22 9.05 -8.69
CA LEU A 290 -4.52 9.67 -8.92
C LEU A 290 -5.07 10.33 -7.66
N HIS A 291 -4.98 9.67 -6.50
CA HIS A 291 -5.48 10.24 -5.25
C HIS A 291 -4.64 11.41 -4.78
N GLY A 292 -3.33 11.40 -5.04
CA GLY A 292 -2.52 12.58 -4.79
C GLY A 292 -2.87 13.76 -5.70
N TRP A 293 -3.33 13.55 -6.95
CA TRP A 293 -3.82 14.65 -7.79
C TRP A 293 -5.13 15.22 -7.21
N ILE A 294 -6.06 14.35 -6.80
CA ILE A 294 -7.30 14.74 -6.10
C ILE A 294 -6.96 15.55 -4.84
N ASP A 295 -5.97 15.09 -4.07
CA ASP A 295 -5.49 15.77 -2.87
C ASP A 295 -4.90 17.15 -3.16
N ASN A 296 -4.11 17.28 -4.24
CA ASN A 296 -3.56 18.56 -4.71
C ASN A 296 -4.68 19.53 -5.10
N VAL A 297 -5.73 19.06 -5.79
CA VAL A 297 -6.91 19.90 -6.11
C VAL A 297 -7.57 20.40 -4.82
N TRP A 298 -7.75 19.53 -3.83
CA TRP A 298 -8.34 19.92 -2.55
C TRP A 298 -7.47 20.90 -1.76
N GLU A 299 -6.16 20.64 -1.67
CA GLU A 299 -5.20 21.53 -1.01
C GLU A 299 -5.20 22.93 -1.65
N ASN A 300 -5.17 23.01 -2.98
CA ASN A 300 -5.23 24.27 -3.70
C ASN A 300 -6.55 25.03 -3.45
N TYR A 301 -7.68 24.32 -3.38
CA TYR A 301 -8.96 24.91 -3.01
C TYR A 301 -8.94 25.47 -1.58
N ARG A 302 -8.41 24.71 -0.60
CA ARG A 302 -8.30 25.15 0.80
C ARG A 302 -7.43 26.41 0.91
N GLN A 303 -6.23 26.38 0.33
CA GLN A 303 -5.30 27.51 0.37
C GLN A 303 -5.91 28.77 -0.26
N ALA A 304 -6.57 28.63 -1.41
CA ALA A 304 -7.19 29.76 -2.09
C ALA A 304 -8.44 30.32 -1.34
N LYS A 305 -9.07 29.52 -0.47
CA LYS A 305 -10.09 29.97 0.50
C LYS A 305 -9.51 30.52 1.81
N GLY A 306 -8.18 30.53 1.96
CA GLY A 306 -7.51 30.93 3.20
C GLY A 306 -7.65 29.94 4.35
N LYS A 307 -8.00 28.68 4.04
CA LYS A 307 -8.04 27.57 4.99
C LYS A 307 -6.66 26.94 5.13
N THR A 308 -6.39 26.37 6.31
CA THR A 308 -5.10 25.78 6.64
C THR A 308 -5.27 24.39 7.25
N ARG A 309 -4.18 23.63 7.37
CA ARG A 309 -4.19 22.35 8.12
C ARG A 309 -4.32 22.54 9.63
N ASP A 310 -4.27 23.77 10.12
CA ASP A 310 -4.45 24.09 11.53
C ASP A 310 -5.90 24.31 11.94
N ASP A 311 -6.80 24.42 10.96
CA ASP A 311 -8.23 24.65 11.18
C ASP A 311 -8.83 23.49 12.01
N GLU A 312 -9.64 23.82 13.01
CA GLU A 312 -10.20 22.84 13.96
C GLU A 312 -11.12 21.82 13.27
N ASP A 313 -11.89 22.27 12.26
CA ASP A 313 -12.78 21.42 11.47
C ASP A 313 -11.99 20.36 10.69
N TYR A 314 -10.87 20.77 10.08
CA TYR A 314 -9.96 19.87 9.37
C TYR A 314 -9.33 18.83 10.30
N LYS A 315 -8.77 19.28 11.44
CA LYS A 315 -8.15 18.36 12.42
C LYS A 315 -9.15 17.35 12.96
N ALA A 316 -10.38 17.79 13.27
CA ALA A 316 -11.44 16.93 13.75
C ALA A 316 -11.83 15.87 12.71
N GLU A 317 -11.96 16.28 11.44
CA GLU A 317 -12.31 15.37 10.36
C GLU A 317 -11.19 14.35 10.07
N MET A 318 -9.93 14.80 9.99
CA MET A 318 -8.78 13.90 9.80
C MET A 318 -8.65 12.88 10.93
N LEU A 319 -8.85 13.31 12.19
CA LEU A 319 -8.85 12.42 13.35
C LEU A 319 -10.00 11.39 13.25
N ARG A 320 -11.20 11.83 12.88
CA ARG A 320 -12.35 10.95 12.73
C ARG A 320 -12.12 9.89 11.65
N GLN A 321 -11.61 10.29 10.48
CA GLN A 321 -11.25 9.36 9.41
C GLN A 321 -10.17 8.37 9.85
N CYS A 322 -9.19 8.82 10.65
CA CYS A 322 -8.16 7.93 11.19
C CYS A 322 -8.76 6.85 12.08
N ARG A 323 -9.63 7.23 13.01
CA ARG A 323 -10.32 6.27 13.89
C ARG A 323 -11.22 5.30 13.14
N GLU A 324 -11.92 5.79 12.11
CA GLU A 324 -12.75 4.94 11.27
C GLU A 324 -11.91 3.89 10.52
N MET A 325 -10.80 4.31 9.91
CA MET A 325 -9.90 3.39 9.19
C MET A 325 -9.26 2.37 10.14
N ASP A 326 -8.84 2.78 11.34
CA ASP A 326 -8.31 1.87 12.36
C ASP A 326 -9.31 0.82 12.79
N HIS A 327 -10.54 1.23 13.07
CA HIS A 327 -11.62 0.31 13.43
C HIS A 327 -11.82 -0.74 12.34
N TRP A 328 -11.86 -0.34 11.07
CA TRP A 328 -11.99 -1.29 9.97
C TRP A 328 -10.77 -2.20 9.79
N ARG A 329 -9.56 -1.70 10.03
CA ARG A 329 -8.34 -2.52 10.05
C ARG A 329 -8.42 -3.58 11.15
N GLU A 330 -8.80 -3.20 12.37
CA GLU A 330 -8.91 -4.10 13.51
C GLU A 330 -9.91 -5.22 13.26
N ILE A 331 -11.13 -4.89 12.81
CA ILE A 331 -12.16 -5.91 12.55
C ILE A 331 -11.74 -6.81 11.38
N SER A 332 -11.19 -6.25 10.30
CA SER A 332 -10.79 -7.05 9.14
C SER A 332 -9.69 -8.06 9.48
N VAL A 333 -8.64 -7.63 10.19
CA VAL A 333 -7.57 -8.52 10.68
C VAL A 333 -8.14 -9.59 11.61
N ALA A 334 -9.04 -9.23 12.53
CA ALA A 334 -9.70 -10.20 13.42
C ALA A 334 -10.54 -11.24 12.66
N SER A 335 -11.13 -10.87 11.51
CA SER A 335 -11.98 -11.76 10.71
C SER A 335 -11.21 -12.77 9.86
N ARG A 336 -9.94 -12.49 9.51
CA ARG A 336 -9.09 -13.37 8.70
C ARG A 336 -8.66 -14.64 9.45
N ASN A 337 -8.64 -14.62 10.78
CA ASN A 337 -8.28 -15.76 11.61
C ASN A 337 -9.30 -15.96 12.75
N PRO A 338 -10.50 -16.49 12.45
CA PRO A 338 -11.57 -16.64 13.44
C PRO A 338 -11.23 -17.64 14.55
N ASP A 339 -10.27 -18.53 14.31
CA ASP A 339 -9.82 -19.59 15.23
C ASP A 339 -8.53 -19.24 15.98
N GLY A 340 -8.08 -17.98 15.94
CA GLY A 340 -6.85 -17.49 16.58
C GLY A 340 -6.68 -17.96 18.03
N ASP A 341 -5.89 -19.02 18.17
CA ASP A 341 -5.31 -19.65 19.36
C ASP A 341 -6.22 -19.84 20.59
N THR A 342 -7.02 -20.92 20.57
CA THR A 342 -7.64 -21.45 21.80
C THR A 342 -6.67 -22.29 22.65
N ASP A 343 -5.41 -22.46 22.22
CA ASP A 343 -4.39 -23.26 22.90
C ASP A 343 -3.40 -22.41 23.71
N ASN A 344 -3.62 -21.10 23.85
CA ASN A 344 -2.87 -20.25 24.77
C ASN A 344 -3.79 -19.60 25.84
N PRO A 345 -4.11 -20.31 26.94
CA PRO A 345 -5.04 -19.83 27.98
C PRO A 345 -4.46 -18.72 28.88
N GLY A 346 -3.51 -17.93 28.40
CA GLY A 346 -2.81 -16.91 29.18
C GLY A 346 -2.31 -15.68 28.42
N GLY A 347 -2.72 -15.47 27.16
CA GLY A 347 -2.39 -14.26 26.41
C GLY A 347 -3.42 -13.16 26.65
N ASP A 348 -2.96 -11.98 27.06
CA ASP A 348 -3.77 -10.78 27.29
C ASP A 348 -4.70 -10.47 26.10
N THR A 349 -5.92 -10.04 26.38
CA THR A 349 -6.92 -9.65 25.37
C THR A 349 -6.56 -8.36 24.61
N ASP A 350 -5.36 -7.82 24.84
CA ASP A 350 -4.87 -6.53 24.34
C ASP A 350 -3.67 -6.66 23.38
N ALA A 351 -3.21 -7.88 23.05
CA ALA A 351 -2.18 -8.06 22.02
C ALA A 351 -2.78 -8.00 20.60
N PRO A 352 -2.20 -7.23 19.65
CA PRO A 352 -2.66 -7.21 18.26
C PRO A 352 -2.63 -8.62 17.68
N ARG A 353 -3.75 -9.07 17.11
CA ARG A 353 -3.80 -10.32 16.35
C ARG A 353 -3.01 -10.13 15.06
N GLU A 354 -2.04 -11.00 14.80
CA GLU A 354 -1.07 -10.82 13.73
C GLU A 354 -1.43 -11.67 12.49
N SER A 355 -1.10 -11.17 11.31
CA SER A 355 -1.29 -11.87 10.02
C SER A 355 -0.18 -11.45 9.06
N GLY A 356 0.03 -12.20 7.95
CA GLY A 356 1.06 -11.85 6.97
C GLY A 356 2.11 -12.94 6.73
N PHE A 357 2.91 -12.79 5.67
CA PHE A 357 3.87 -13.84 5.26
C PHE A 357 4.88 -14.13 6.35
N PHE A 358 5.35 -13.09 7.06
CA PHE A 358 6.27 -13.32 8.17
C PHE A 358 5.58 -14.09 9.31
N HIS A 359 4.39 -13.66 9.72
CA HIS A 359 3.66 -14.30 10.82
C HIS A 359 3.18 -15.73 10.48
N GLU A 360 2.74 -15.97 9.25
CA GLU A 360 2.12 -17.24 8.83
C GLU A 360 3.13 -18.26 8.31
N VAL A 361 4.30 -17.82 7.85
CA VAL A 361 5.29 -18.70 7.20
C VAL A 361 6.65 -18.65 7.88
N VAL A 362 7.21 -17.45 8.10
CA VAL A 362 8.60 -17.31 8.59
C VAL A 362 8.70 -17.57 10.09
N ARG A 363 7.83 -16.98 10.90
CA ARG A 363 7.81 -17.18 12.36
C ARG A 363 7.56 -18.63 12.74
N PRO A 364 6.53 -19.33 12.21
CA PRO A 364 6.36 -20.76 12.46
C PRO A 364 7.61 -21.56 12.08
N ALA A 365 8.29 -21.19 10.99
CA ALA A 365 9.54 -21.82 10.62
C ALA A 365 10.66 -21.61 11.66
N PHE A 366 10.74 -20.47 12.36
CA PHE A 366 11.65 -20.31 13.50
C PHE A 366 11.22 -21.14 14.71
N GLU A 367 9.93 -21.10 15.03
CA GLU A 367 9.36 -21.73 16.22
C GLU A 367 9.48 -23.26 16.16
N ASP A 368 9.16 -23.85 15.01
CA ASP A 368 9.15 -25.30 14.78
C ASP A 368 10.55 -25.91 14.60
N ASN A 369 11.57 -25.09 14.28
CA ASN A 369 12.92 -25.59 13.97
C ASN A 369 13.93 -25.35 15.11
N GLY A 370 13.44 -25.24 16.35
CA GLY A 370 14.27 -25.24 17.55
C GLY A 370 14.91 -23.90 17.89
N CYS A 371 14.55 -22.79 17.21
CA CYS A 371 15.04 -21.46 17.57
C CYS A 371 14.65 -21.10 19.01
N LEU A 372 13.45 -21.52 19.44
CA LEU A 372 12.92 -21.21 20.78
C LEU A 372 13.77 -21.75 21.93
N GLN A 373 14.64 -22.74 21.69
CA GLN A 373 15.56 -23.23 22.72
C GLN A 373 16.66 -22.20 23.07
N CYS A 374 16.96 -21.29 22.14
CA CYS A 374 18.01 -20.29 22.29
C CYS A 374 17.49 -18.85 22.18
N HIS A 375 16.32 -18.65 21.56
CA HIS A 375 15.76 -17.35 21.19
C HIS A 375 14.24 -17.30 21.46
N GLY A 376 13.77 -17.96 22.51
CA GLY A 376 12.38 -17.93 22.96
C GLY A 376 12.24 -17.28 24.35
N ASP A 377 11.03 -17.23 24.90
CA ASP A 377 10.71 -16.53 26.16
C ASP A 377 11.57 -16.95 27.35
N ALA A 378 11.87 -18.25 27.42
CA ALA A 378 12.66 -18.82 28.51
C ALA A 378 14.17 -18.54 28.37
N GLN A 379 14.62 -18.21 27.16
CA GLN A 379 16.03 -18.02 26.85
C GLN A 379 16.19 -17.07 25.65
N ILE A 380 16.47 -15.81 25.96
CA ILE A 380 16.79 -14.77 24.98
C ILE A 380 18.31 -14.70 24.87
N MET A 381 18.91 -15.55 24.03
CA MET A 381 20.33 -15.42 23.76
C MET A 381 20.59 -14.21 22.87
N ASN A 382 21.65 -13.47 23.19
CA ASN A 382 22.20 -12.42 22.32
C ASN A 382 21.20 -11.30 22.02
N ASP A 383 20.32 -11.00 22.98
CA ASP A 383 19.28 -9.98 22.89
C ASP A 383 18.38 -10.13 21.65
N LEU A 384 18.20 -11.38 21.18
CA LEU A 384 17.37 -11.72 20.04
C LEU A 384 16.31 -12.74 20.46
N GLN A 385 15.05 -12.39 20.29
CA GLN A 385 13.89 -13.25 20.48
C GLN A 385 13.20 -13.46 19.13
N LEU A 386 13.01 -14.73 18.74
CA LEU A 386 12.52 -15.13 17.42
C LEU A 386 11.14 -15.80 17.47
N GLY A 387 10.51 -15.85 18.64
CA GLY A 387 9.19 -16.42 18.85
C GLY A 387 8.83 -16.51 20.33
N GLY A 388 7.66 -17.07 20.61
CA GLY A 388 7.04 -17.05 21.94
C GLY A 388 6.19 -15.79 22.17
N ASN A 389 6.18 -15.25 23.39
CA ASN A 389 5.44 -14.05 23.81
C ASN A 389 6.12 -12.76 23.34
N ILE A 390 6.17 -12.59 22.02
CA ILE A 390 6.64 -11.41 21.29
C ILE A 390 5.83 -11.32 19.99
N THR A 391 5.57 -10.10 19.50
CA THR A 391 4.88 -9.92 18.21
C THR A 391 5.82 -10.19 17.03
N SER A 392 5.29 -10.72 15.93
CA SER A 392 5.96 -10.80 14.63
C SER A 392 6.53 -9.45 14.21
N THR A 393 5.83 -8.34 14.44
CA THR A 393 6.36 -6.99 14.18
C THR A 393 7.63 -6.72 14.98
N GLU A 394 7.63 -6.98 16.29
CA GLU A 394 8.82 -6.80 17.13
C GLU A 394 9.96 -7.74 16.72
N ILE A 395 9.68 -8.98 16.30
CA ILE A 395 10.71 -9.88 15.76
C ILE A 395 11.31 -9.29 14.48
N VAL A 396 10.48 -8.81 13.55
CA VAL A 396 10.93 -8.19 12.29
C VAL A 396 11.79 -6.96 12.58
N GLU A 397 11.39 -6.12 13.53
CA GLU A 397 12.15 -4.94 13.97
C GLU A 397 13.50 -5.32 14.57
N GLN A 398 13.60 -6.43 15.31
CA GLN A 398 14.88 -6.93 15.80
C GLN A 398 15.79 -7.43 14.67
N LEU A 399 15.23 -7.96 13.59
CA LEU A 399 15.97 -8.60 12.51
C LEU A 399 16.41 -7.64 11.39
N LEU A 400 15.51 -6.78 10.91
CA LEU A 400 15.77 -5.98 9.72
C LEU A 400 16.73 -4.82 10.02
N GLY A 401 17.82 -4.74 9.26
CA GLY A 401 18.72 -3.58 9.31
C GLY A 401 19.60 -3.49 10.58
N ASN A 402 19.30 -4.25 11.63
CA ASN A 402 20.02 -4.27 12.88
C ASN A 402 21.33 -5.06 12.82
N ALA A 403 22.33 -4.57 13.55
CA ALA A 403 23.60 -5.24 13.71
C ALA A 403 23.40 -6.60 14.37
N SER A 404 23.99 -7.64 13.79
CA SER A 404 24.12 -8.92 14.45
C SER A 404 25.31 -8.89 15.41
N LEU A 405 25.39 -9.85 16.34
CA LEU A 405 26.59 -10.04 17.17
C LEU A 405 27.82 -10.56 16.40
N VAL A 406 27.73 -10.61 15.08
CA VAL A 406 28.80 -10.96 14.18
C VAL A 406 29.37 -9.67 13.59
N ASN A 407 30.68 -9.48 13.72
CA ASN A 407 31.32 -8.21 13.36
C ASN A 407 31.05 -7.85 11.90
N ASN A 408 30.54 -6.63 11.67
CA ASN A 408 30.20 -6.07 10.36
C ASN A 408 29.04 -6.76 9.62
N TRP A 409 28.24 -7.57 10.31
CA TRP A 409 27.06 -8.22 9.74
C TRP A 409 25.78 -7.70 10.37
N LYS A 410 24.72 -7.65 9.57
CA LYS A 410 23.35 -7.40 10.04
C LYS A 410 22.59 -8.72 10.11
N TYR A 411 21.60 -8.83 11.00
CA TYR A 411 20.78 -10.05 11.10
C TYR A 411 20.09 -10.34 9.77
N VAL A 412 19.39 -9.34 9.24
CA VAL A 412 18.82 -9.36 7.89
C VAL A 412 19.11 -8.02 7.20
N VAL A 413 19.57 -8.10 5.95
CA VAL A 413 19.65 -6.97 5.03
C VAL A 413 18.53 -7.14 4.01
N PRO A 414 17.51 -6.28 4.02
CA PRO A 414 16.46 -6.28 3.01
C PRO A 414 17.03 -6.41 1.60
N GLY A 415 16.56 -7.40 0.87
CA GLY A 415 16.93 -7.68 -0.52
C GLY A 415 18.31 -8.26 -0.78
N ASP A 416 19.10 -8.55 0.26
CA ASP A 416 20.47 -9.02 0.11
C ASP A 416 20.74 -10.25 0.98
N LEU A 417 20.50 -11.43 0.41
CA LEU A 417 20.77 -12.73 1.06
C LEU A 417 22.22 -12.87 1.52
N ASN A 418 23.16 -12.35 0.72
CA ASN A 418 24.58 -12.54 0.95
C ASN A 418 25.12 -11.57 2.01
N ALA A 419 24.38 -10.50 2.31
CA ALA A 419 24.65 -9.61 3.43
C ALA A 419 23.80 -9.94 4.68
N SER A 420 22.87 -10.89 4.59
CA SER A 420 21.96 -11.30 5.67
C SER A 420 22.52 -12.47 6.48
N TRP A 421 22.95 -12.21 7.71
CA TRP A 421 23.55 -13.24 8.56
C TRP A 421 22.63 -14.43 8.83
N LEU A 422 21.35 -14.15 9.11
CA LEU A 422 20.37 -15.19 9.43
C LEU A 422 20.17 -16.17 8.27
N TYR A 423 20.13 -15.66 7.04
CA TYR A 423 20.05 -16.50 5.84
C TYR A 423 21.30 -17.38 5.68
N LEU A 424 22.50 -16.82 5.84
CA LEU A 424 23.74 -17.60 5.72
C LEU A 424 23.85 -18.70 6.79
N LYS A 425 23.34 -18.43 8.00
CA LYS A 425 23.21 -19.43 9.07
C LYS A 425 22.24 -20.55 8.67
N ALA A 426 21.05 -20.19 8.22
CA ALA A 426 19.97 -21.08 7.78
C ALA A 426 20.37 -21.95 6.58
N ALA A 427 21.05 -21.37 5.59
CA ALA A 427 21.50 -22.05 4.38
C ALA A 427 22.79 -22.87 4.59
N GLY A 428 23.36 -22.85 5.79
CA GLY A 428 24.61 -23.54 6.11
C GLY A 428 25.86 -22.96 5.45
N THR A 429 25.79 -21.77 4.87
CA THR A 429 26.90 -21.10 4.16
C THR A 429 27.69 -20.11 5.01
N SER A 430 27.25 -19.85 6.24
CA SER A 430 27.88 -18.96 7.23
C SER A 430 29.39 -19.19 7.44
N GLN A 431 29.88 -20.43 7.34
CA GLN A 431 31.31 -20.73 7.49
C GLN A 431 32.18 -20.15 6.36
N ASN A 432 31.60 -19.92 5.18
CA ASN A 432 32.31 -19.46 3.99
C ASN A 432 32.26 -17.93 3.83
N ALA A 433 31.54 -17.23 4.70
CA ALA A 433 31.29 -15.79 4.57
C ALA A 433 32.35 -14.89 5.27
N ASN A 434 33.59 -15.39 5.48
CA ASN A 434 34.67 -14.66 6.17
C ASN A 434 34.23 -14.02 7.51
N VAL A 435 33.55 -14.82 8.33
CA VAL A 435 32.82 -14.35 9.50
C VAL A 435 33.70 -14.31 10.76
N SER A 436 33.71 -13.18 11.47
CA SER A 436 34.33 -13.06 12.80
C SER A 436 33.27 -12.72 13.86
N CYS A 437 33.23 -13.52 14.92
CA CYS A 437 32.29 -13.32 16.03
C CYS A 437 32.84 -12.33 17.04
N THR A 438 31.94 -11.66 17.74
CA THR A 438 32.23 -11.13 19.07
C THR A 438 32.53 -12.28 20.05
N SER A 439 33.32 -12.01 21.09
CA SER A 439 33.75 -13.02 22.06
C SER A 439 32.54 -13.69 22.74
N GLY A 440 32.50 -15.03 22.76
CA GLY A 440 31.43 -15.81 23.41
C GLY A 440 30.30 -16.27 22.47
N VAL A 441 30.27 -15.82 21.22
CA VAL A 441 29.24 -16.23 20.24
C VAL A 441 29.78 -17.31 19.29
N ASN A 442 29.01 -18.39 19.08
CA ASN A 442 29.37 -19.43 18.12
C ASN A 442 28.75 -19.18 16.73
N CYS A 443 29.49 -18.49 15.87
CA CYS A 443 29.07 -18.24 14.48
C CYS A 443 29.51 -19.32 13.50
N ARG A 444 30.40 -20.23 13.91
CA ARG A 444 30.96 -21.26 13.00
C ARG A 444 30.07 -22.48 12.84
N ASN A 445 29.18 -22.74 13.79
CA ASN A 445 28.21 -23.82 13.63
C ASN A 445 27.11 -23.37 12.66
N PRO A 446 26.96 -24.01 11.49
CA PRO A 446 25.81 -23.77 10.64
C PRO A 446 24.55 -24.23 11.37
N MET A 447 23.43 -23.58 11.09
CA MET A 447 22.10 -24.07 11.48
C MET A 447 21.37 -24.43 10.19
N PRO A 448 21.80 -25.48 9.46
CA PRO A 448 21.20 -25.80 8.18
C PRO A 448 19.75 -26.22 8.44
N TYR A 449 18.81 -25.37 8.07
CA TYR A 449 17.40 -25.72 8.13
C TYR A 449 17.02 -26.61 6.95
N GLN A 450 15.84 -27.20 7.03
CA GLN A 450 15.28 -27.89 5.88
C GLN A 450 14.99 -26.87 4.77
N GLU A 451 15.04 -27.33 3.52
CA GLU A 451 14.84 -26.49 2.34
C GLU A 451 13.59 -25.60 2.39
N PRO A 452 12.42 -26.04 2.91
CA PRO A 452 11.25 -25.17 3.01
C PRO A 452 11.47 -23.91 3.86
N VAL A 453 12.23 -24.02 4.96
CA VAL A 453 12.55 -22.89 5.85
C VAL A 453 13.54 -21.94 5.19
N ILE A 454 14.55 -22.50 4.52
CA ILE A 454 15.52 -21.71 3.75
C ILE A 454 14.79 -20.94 2.63
N GLN A 455 13.83 -21.58 1.97
CA GLN A 455 13.03 -20.96 0.92
C GLN A 455 12.08 -19.89 1.47
N ALA A 456 11.43 -20.11 2.61
CA ALA A 456 10.61 -19.10 3.27
C ALA A 456 11.43 -17.85 3.64
N LEU A 457 12.61 -18.04 4.23
CA LEU A 457 13.54 -16.95 4.53
C LEU A 457 14.03 -16.26 3.27
N ARG A 458 14.34 -17.01 2.21
CA ARG A 458 14.75 -16.45 0.92
C ARG A 458 13.67 -15.53 0.36
N THR A 459 12.43 -16.02 0.29
CA THR A 459 11.30 -15.28 -0.25
C THR A 459 11.00 -14.05 0.59
N TRP A 460 11.05 -14.14 1.91
CA TRP A 460 10.90 -12.97 2.77
C TRP A 460 12.02 -11.93 2.60
N ILE A 461 13.27 -12.35 2.46
CA ILE A 461 14.41 -11.41 2.34
C ILE A 461 14.50 -10.80 0.94
N VAL A 462 14.29 -11.58 -0.12
CA VAL A 462 14.46 -11.14 -1.51
C VAL A 462 13.15 -10.65 -2.11
N ASP A 463 12.12 -11.48 -2.12
CA ASP A 463 10.94 -11.19 -2.93
C ASP A 463 10.03 -10.14 -2.27
N ARG A 464 10.13 -10.00 -0.95
CA ARG A 464 9.29 -9.12 -0.12
C ARG A 464 10.01 -7.89 0.44
N ASN A 465 11.34 -7.84 0.29
CA ASN A 465 12.21 -6.80 0.87
C ASN A 465 13.32 -6.33 -0.09
N ALA A 466 13.39 -6.81 -1.34
CA ALA A 466 14.29 -6.27 -2.36
C ALA A 466 13.53 -5.36 -3.33
N GLU A 467 14.11 -4.20 -3.63
CA GLU A 467 14.74 -3.98 -4.93
C GLU A 467 16.01 -3.13 -4.74
N LYS A 468 17.20 -3.71 -4.96
CA LYS A 468 18.39 -2.92 -5.32
C LYS A 468 18.44 -2.81 -6.84
N PRO A 469 18.73 -1.64 -7.43
CA PRO A 469 18.96 -1.53 -8.86
C PRO A 469 20.11 -2.45 -9.27
N GLN A 470 19.90 -3.24 -10.33
CA GLN A 470 21.03 -3.78 -11.07
C GLN A 470 21.80 -2.60 -11.67
N MET A 471 22.92 -2.25 -11.06
CA MET A 471 23.93 -1.43 -11.72
C MET A 471 24.50 -2.27 -12.87
N THR A 472 23.99 -2.04 -14.07
CA THR A 472 24.67 -2.43 -15.30
C THR A 472 25.88 -1.51 -15.48
N PHE A 473 27.07 -2.11 -15.47
CA PHE A 473 28.35 -1.44 -15.74
C PHE A 473 28.46 -1.01 -17.20
#